data_AF-A0AA97GP80-F1
#
_entry.id   AF-A0AA97GP80-F1
#
_cell.length_a   1.000
_cell.length_b   1.000
_cell.length_c   1.000
_cell.angle_alpha   90.00
_cell.angle_beta   90.00
_cell.angle_gamma   90.00
#
_symmetry.space_group_name_H-M   'P 1'
#
loop_
_entity.id
_entity.type
_entity.pdbx_description
1 polymer ?
#
loop_
_entity_poly.entity_id
_entity_poly.type
_entity_poly.pdbx_seq_one_letter_code
_entity_poly.pdbx_strand_id
1 'polypeptide(L)'
;MLAQHFEMASSSLVCRYKRDNFSADLVVRCVAETGARWSEAENLTAIQIRNNTVTFTKTKGKRNRSIPISEELIAELPKGKGSKRLFKSCYSAFRSALKRTGIELPERQSSHVLRHTFASHFMMSGGNILVLQRILGHTDIKMTMRYAHFAPDHLNDALVYNPLVKLKI
;
A
#
# COMPACT_ATOMS: atom_id res chain seq x y z
N MET A 1 -8.61 0.79 -18.24
CA MET A 1 -8.03 0.29 -16.98
C MET A 1 -6.52 0.59 -16.86
N LEU A 2 -5.71 0.43 -17.92
CA LEU A 2 -4.27 0.80 -17.94
C LEU A 2 -4.01 2.31 -17.77
N ALA A 3 -4.71 3.18 -18.52
CA ALA A 3 -4.61 4.63 -18.36
C ALA A 3 -5.00 5.16 -16.96
N GLN A 4 -5.95 4.48 -16.28
CA GLN A 4 -6.40 4.83 -14.93
C GLN A 4 -5.37 4.48 -13.85
N HIS A 5 -4.59 3.41 -14.04
CA HIS A 5 -3.49 3.12 -13.10
C HIS A 5 -2.34 4.12 -13.26
N PHE A 6 -2.19 4.73 -14.44
CA PHE A 6 -1.17 5.76 -14.69
C PHE A 6 -1.47 7.08 -13.95
N GLU A 7 -2.73 7.53 -13.94
CA GLU A 7 -3.14 8.69 -13.11
C GLU A 7 -3.02 8.43 -11.61
N MET A 8 -3.38 7.23 -11.15
CA MET A 8 -3.19 6.80 -9.74
C MET A 8 -1.72 6.57 -9.37
N ALA A 9 -0.85 6.35 -10.35
CA ALA A 9 0.59 6.18 -10.20
C ALA A 9 1.35 7.53 -10.23
N SER A 10 0.70 8.63 -10.60
CA SER A 10 1.28 9.94 -10.32
C SER A 10 1.27 10.13 -8.80
N SER A 11 2.42 10.49 -8.22
CA SER A 11 2.65 10.97 -6.85
C SER A 11 1.55 11.91 -6.30
N SER A 12 0.74 12.46 -7.20
CA SER A 12 -0.44 13.28 -7.00
C SER A 12 -1.38 12.88 -5.85
N LEU A 13 -1.74 11.62 -5.59
CA LEU A 13 -2.89 11.38 -4.69
C LEU A 13 -2.55 11.57 -3.21
N VAL A 14 -1.39 11.09 -2.77
CA VAL A 14 -0.87 11.35 -1.41
C VAL A 14 -0.35 12.79 -1.31
N CYS A 15 0.32 13.31 -2.34
CA CYS A 15 0.85 14.68 -2.33
C CYS A 15 -0.24 15.76 -2.42
N ARG A 16 -1.38 15.50 -3.08
CA ARG A 16 -2.53 16.43 -3.18
C ARG A 16 -3.52 16.23 -2.03
N TYR A 17 -3.36 15.17 -1.23
CA TYR A 17 -4.18 14.98 -0.04
C TYR A 17 -3.84 16.06 0.99
N LYS A 18 -4.71 17.05 1.11
CA LYS A 18 -4.61 18.08 2.16
C LYS A 18 -5.09 17.50 3.48
N ARG A 19 -4.21 17.59 4.48
CA ARG A 19 -4.49 17.25 5.88
C ARG A 19 -5.74 18.00 6.34
N ASP A 20 -6.74 17.26 6.78
CA ASP A 20 -8.06 17.81 7.15
C ASP A 20 -8.62 17.07 8.37
N ASN A 21 -8.34 15.77 8.49
CA ASN A 21 -8.76 14.97 9.62
C ASN A 21 -7.61 14.08 10.09
N PHE A 22 -7.16 14.28 11.34
CA PHE A 22 -6.03 13.56 11.91
C PHE A 22 -6.09 12.03 11.74
N SER A 23 -7.28 11.42 11.93
CA SER A 23 -7.44 9.97 11.72
C SER A 23 -7.33 9.58 10.25
N ALA A 24 -7.94 10.34 9.34
CA ALA A 24 -7.86 10.07 7.91
C ALA A 24 -6.42 10.20 7.39
N ASP A 25 -5.70 11.25 7.82
CA ASP A 25 -4.32 11.52 7.41
C ASP A 25 -3.39 10.35 7.77
N LEU A 26 -3.49 9.83 9.00
CA LEU A 26 -2.69 8.70 9.45
C LEU A 26 -3.08 7.39 8.75
N VAL A 27 -4.38 7.16 8.53
CA VAL A 27 -4.85 5.99 7.77
C VAL A 27 -4.35 6.03 6.33
N VAL A 28 -4.35 7.20 5.68
CA VAL A 28 -3.79 7.39 4.34
C VAL A 28 -2.31 6.99 4.31
N ARG A 29 -1.51 7.48 5.27
CA ARG A 29 -0.08 7.13 5.39
C ARG A 29 0.14 5.65 5.65
N CYS A 30 -0.64 5.04 6.56
CA CYS A 30 -0.59 3.60 6.78
C CYS A 30 -0.82 2.84 5.47
N VAL A 31 -1.85 3.20 4.69
CA VAL A 31 -2.12 2.53 3.40
C VAL A 31 -1.01 2.79 2.39
N ALA A 32 -0.46 4.00 2.35
CA ALA A 32 0.62 4.39 1.45
C ALA A 32 1.94 3.67 1.75
N GLU A 33 2.21 3.32 3.01
CA GLU A 33 3.42 2.55 3.38
C GLU A 33 3.21 1.03 3.26
N THR A 34 1.99 0.52 3.43
CA THR A 34 1.77 -0.94 3.55
C THR A 34 0.90 -1.59 2.47
N GLY A 35 0.26 -0.83 1.60
CA GLY A 35 -0.72 -1.36 0.63
C GLY A 35 -1.95 -2.02 1.29
N ALA A 36 -2.29 -1.62 2.52
CA ALA A 36 -3.45 -2.14 3.23
C ALA A 36 -4.76 -1.76 2.53
N ARG A 37 -5.84 -2.53 2.74
CA ARG A 37 -7.18 -2.02 2.41
C ARG A 37 -7.52 -0.88 3.37
N TRP A 38 -8.30 0.10 2.93
CA TRP A 38 -8.75 1.18 3.81
C TRP A 38 -9.33 0.65 5.13
N SER A 39 -10.24 -0.32 5.04
CA SER A 39 -10.87 -0.89 6.23
C SER A 39 -9.88 -1.61 7.16
N GLU A 40 -8.81 -2.22 6.63
CA GLU A 40 -7.79 -2.87 7.46
C GLU A 40 -6.97 -1.83 8.23
N ALA A 41 -6.63 -0.70 7.60
CA ALA A 41 -5.89 0.39 8.22
C ALA A 41 -6.76 1.21 9.19
N GLU A 42 -8.00 1.53 8.83
CA GLU A 42 -8.93 2.31 9.68
C GLU A 42 -9.36 1.54 10.95
N ASN A 43 -9.38 0.21 10.88
CA ASN A 43 -9.70 -0.66 12.02
C ASN A 43 -8.45 -1.14 12.77
N LEU A 44 -7.28 -0.58 12.49
CA LEU A 44 -6.05 -0.99 13.14
C LEU A 44 -6.13 -0.80 14.67
N THR A 45 -5.58 -1.76 15.41
CA THR A 45 -5.53 -1.76 16.87
C THR A 45 -4.08 -1.74 17.36
N ALA A 46 -3.86 -1.30 18.61
CA ALA A 46 -2.52 -1.22 19.19
C ALA A 46 -1.79 -2.57 19.23
N ILE A 47 -2.52 -3.68 19.44
CA ILE A 47 -1.94 -5.04 19.52
C ILE A 47 -1.30 -5.47 18.18
N GLN A 48 -1.80 -4.94 17.07
CA GLN A 48 -1.32 -5.29 15.73
C GLN A 48 0.00 -4.60 15.37
N ILE A 49 0.49 -3.68 16.19
CA ILE A 49 1.71 -2.92 15.94
C ILE A 49 2.76 -3.35 16.94
N ARG A 50 3.87 -3.92 16.46
CA ARG A 50 5.03 -4.30 17.28
C ARG A 50 6.29 -4.19 16.43
N ASN A 51 7.41 -3.77 17.03
CA ASN A 51 8.74 -3.75 16.38
C ASN A 51 8.70 -3.14 14.96
N ASN A 52 8.17 -1.91 14.85
CA ASN A 52 8.01 -1.17 13.59
C ASN A 52 7.27 -1.96 12.50
N THR A 53 6.40 -2.89 12.89
CA THR A 53 5.69 -3.79 11.98
C THR A 53 4.21 -3.78 12.29
N VAL A 54 3.40 -3.63 11.25
CA VAL A 54 1.93 -3.74 11.32
C VAL A 54 1.50 -5.13 10.87
N THR A 55 0.76 -5.83 11.71
CA THR A 55 0.21 -7.15 11.41
C THR A 55 -1.28 -7.07 11.09
N PHE A 56 -1.64 -7.27 9.83
CA PHE A 56 -3.03 -7.33 9.40
C PHE A 56 -3.55 -8.76 9.57
N THR A 57 -4.58 -8.93 10.42
CA THR A 57 -5.20 -10.23 10.74
C THR A 57 -6.64 -10.28 10.24
N LYS A 58 -7.23 -11.49 10.18
CA LYS A 58 -8.66 -11.73 9.85
C LYS A 58 -9.13 -11.07 8.54
N THR A 59 -8.26 -11.03 7.54
CA THR A 59 -8.67 -10.61 6.19
C THR A 59 -9.67 -11.60 5.61
N LYS A 60 -10.47 -11.19 4.61
CA LYS A 60 -11.47 -12.05 3.93
C LYS A 60 -10.89 -13.39 3.40
N GLY A 61 -9.56 -13.55 3.36
CA GLY A 61 -8.84 -14.78 3.00
C GLY A 61 -8.07 -15.46 4.14
N LYS A 62 -8.32 -15.13 5.42
CA LYS A 62 -7.73 -15.75 6.64
C LYS A 62 -6.19 -15.75 6.73
N ARG A 63 -5.47 -15.01 5.89
CA ARG A 63 -4.01 -14.90 5.99
C ARG A 63 -3.60 -13.66 6.76
N ASN A 64 -2.73 -13.88 7.74
CA ASN A 64 -2.02 -12.83 8.45
C ASN A 64 -0.82 -12.39 7.61
N ARG A 65 -0.55 -11.09 7.60
CA ARG A 65 0.67 -10.55 7.00
C ARG A 65 1.20 -9.41 7.85
N SER A 66 2.52 -9.33 7.92
CA SER A 66 3.24 -8.38 8.75
C SER A 66 4.10 -7.52 7.83
N ILE A 67 3.83 -6.22 7.82
CA ILE A 67 4.48 -5.25 6.93
C ILE A 67 5.26 -4.26 7.78
N PRO A 68 6.56 -4.09 7.55
CA PRO A 68 7.34 -3.06 8.23
C PRO A 68 6.82 -1.66 7.85
N ILE A 69 6.86 -0.73 8.79
CA ILE A 69 6.52 0.68 8.61
C ILE A 69 7.61 1.56 9.19
N SER A 70 7.63 2.81 8.74
CA SER A 70 8.61 3.81 9.17
C SER A 70 8.51 4.15 10.66
N GLU A 71 9.63 4.53 11.26
CA GLU A 71 9.67 4.97 12.66
C GLU A 71 8.92 6.29 12.83
N GLU A 72 8.94 7.14 11.80
CA GLU A 72 8.19 8.38 11.72
C GLU A 72 6.68 8.14 11.82
N LEU A 73 6.16 7.16 11.07
CA LEU A 73 4.75 6.80 11.17
C LEU A 73 4.42 6.27 12.56
N ILE A 74 5.24 5.36 13.11
CA ILE A 74 5.06 4.81 14.47
C ILE A 74 4.99 5.92 15.52
N ALA A 75 5.88 6.92 15.44
CA ALA A 75 5.94 8.02 16.38
C ALA A 75 4.66 8.87 16.39
N GLU A 76 3.98 8.99 15.25
CA GLU A 76 2.75 9.77 15.10
C GLU A 76 1.47 8.98 15.38
N LEU A 77 1.54 7.64 15.40
CA LEU A 77 0.36 6.82 15.66
C LEU A 77 -0.21 7.06 17.07
N PRO A 78 -1.54 7.10 17.23
CA PRO A 78 -2.15 7.28 18.54
C PRO A 78 -1.71 6.18 19.50
N LYS A 79 -1.32 6.56 20.72
CA LYS A 79 -1.02 5.58 21.78
C LYS A 79 -2.32 4.92 22.25
N GLY A 80 -2.62 3.75 21.69
CA GLY A 80 -3.74 2.92 22.12
C GLY A 80 -3.34 1.89 23.17
N LYS A 81 -4.33 1.30 23.85
CA LYS A 81 -4.15 0.10 24.69
C LYS A 81 -5.12 -0.99 24.26
N GLY A 82 -4.62 -2.22 24.25
CA GLY A 82 -5.42 -3.42 24.00
C GLY A 82 -6.06 -3.46 22.60
N SER A 83 -7.25 -4.04 22.53
CA SER A 83 -7.96 -4.35 21.28
C SER A 83 -8.79 -3.18 20.72
N LYS A 84 -8.63 -1.97 21.25
CA LYS A 84 -9.38 -0.79 20.79
C LYS A 84 -8.79 -0.28 19.48
N ARG A 85 -9.66 0.17 18.56
CA ARG A 85 -9.27 0.85 17.32
C ARG A 85 -8.47 2.10 17.64
N LEU A 86 -7.38 2.33 16.90
CA LEU A 86 -6.54 3.51 17.00
C LEU A 86 -7.22 4.75 16.42
N PHE A 87 -8.05 4.55 15.40
CA PHE A 87 -8.69 5.61 14.64
C PHE A 87 -10.20 5.60 14.81
N LYS A 88 -10.80 6.79 14.75
CA LYS A 88 -12.24 6.92 14.52
C LYS A 88 -12.55 6.61 13.06
N SER A 89 -13.81 6.25 12.77
CA SER A 89 -14.28 6.12 11.39
C SER A 89 -14.02 7.43 10.63
N CYS A 90 -13.27 7.35 9.53
CA CYS A 90 -12.78 8.52 8.81
C CYS A 90 -12.84 8.34 7.28
N TYR A 91 -13.46 7.25 6.80
CA TYR A 91 -13.65 7.02 5.36
C TYR A 91 -14.42 8.15 4.66
N SER A 92 -15.42 8.74 5.31
CA SER A 92 -16.17 9.89 4.75
C SER A 92 -15.26 11.11 4.57
N ALA A 93 -14.43 11.43 5.57
CA ALA A 93 -13.46 12.51 5.49
C ALA A 93 -12.44 12.27 4.36
N PHE A 94 -11.96 11.04 4.21
CA PHE A 94 -11.11 10.64 3.09
C PHE A 94 -11.81 10.80 1.74
N ARG A 95 -13.06 10.35 1.60
CA ARG A 95 -13.85 10.52 0.36
C ARG A 95 -14.04 11.99 0.00
N SER A 96 -14.32 12.84 0.99
CA SER A 96 -14.45 14.29 0.78
C SER A 96 -13.13 14.90 0.34
N ALA A 97 -12.02 14.55 0.99
CA ALA A 97 -10.69 15.00 0.61
C ALA A 97 -10.30 14.57 -0.80
N LEU A 98 -10.58 13.31 -1.14
CA LEU A 98 -10.36 12.75 -2.46
C LEU A 98 -11.14 13.51 -3.54
N LYS A 99 -12.42 13.85 -3.29
CA LYS A 99 -13.22 14.66 -4.21
C LYS A 99 -12.60 16.04 -4.48
N ARG A 100 -11.98 16.66 -3.48
CA ARG A 100 -11.31 17.97 -3.61
C ARG A 100 -10.03 17.91 -4.46
N THR A 101 -9.47 16.73 -4.69
CA THR A 101 -8.28 16.58 -5.55
C THR A 101 -8.59 16.74 -7.05
N GLY A 102 -9.88 16.69 -7.43
CA GLY A 102 -10.31 16.67 -8.82
C GLY A 102 -10.03 15.36 -9.55
N ILE A 103 -9.52 14.33 -8.85
CA ILE A 103 -9.23 13.02 -9.45
C ILE A 103 -10.54 12.26 -9.65
N GLU A 104 -10.84 11.95 -10.91
CA GLU A 104 -11.98 11.09 -11.26
C GLU A 104 -11.60 9.63 -11.04
N LEU A 105 -12.37 8.95 -10.19
CA LEU A 105 -12.18 7.54 -9.93
C LEU A 105 -13.36 6.73 -10.47
N PRO A 106 -13.10 5.52 -11.00
CA PRO A 106 -14.17 4.60 -11.33
C PRO A 106 -15.05 4.32 -10.11
N GLU A 107 -16.31 4.00 -10.37
CA GLU A 107 -17.26 3.73 -9.29
C GLU A 107 -16.73 2.65 -8.34
N ARG A 108 -16.89 2.88 -7.03
CA ARG A 108 -16.50 1.95 -5.95
C ARG A 108 -15.00 1.66 -5.81
N GLN A 109 -14.11 2.38 -6.49
CA GLN A 109 -12.65 2.16 -6.39
C GLN A 109 -11.94 2.97 -5.29
N SER A 110 -12.59 3.97 -4.69
CA SER A 110 -11.93 4.84 -3.70
C SER A 110 -11.35 4.12 -2.49
N SER A 111 -11.95 3.00 -2.05
CA SER A 111 -11.44 2.24 -0.91
C SER A 111 -10.13 1.49 -1.21
N HIS A 112 -9.79 1.36 -2.49
CA HIS A 112 -8.61 0.65 -2.98
C HIS A 112 -7.62 1.56 -3.71
N VAL A 113 -8.00 2.82 -3.98
CA VAL A 113 -7.17 3.75 -4.77
C VAL A 113 -5.75 3.87 -4.20
N LEU A 114 -5.60 4.09 -2.90
CA LEU A 114 -4.30 4.22 -2.24
C LEU A 114 -3.49 2.91 -2.26
N ARG A 115 -4.18 1.76 -2.16
CA ARG A 115 -3.54 0.45 -2.28
C ARG A 115 -3.03 0.21 -3.71
N HIS A 116 -3.79 0.62 -4.71
CA HIS A 116 -3.35 0.57 -6.10
C HIS A 116 -2.17 1.52 -6.32
N THR A 117 -2.21 2.74 -5.78
CA THR A 117 -1.09 3.69 -5.82
C THR A 117 0.17 3.08 -5.20
N PHE A 118 0.10 2.50 -3.99
CA PHE A 118 1.23 1.80 -3.38
C PHE A 118 1.78 0.70 -4.29
N ALA A 119 0.91 -0.17 -4.82
CA ALA A 119 1.32 -1.29 -5.63
C ALA A 119 1.98 -0.87 -6.96
N SER A 120 1.44 0.16 -7.62
CA SER A 120 2.05 0.73 -8.82
C SER A 120 3.41 1.33 -8.52
N HIS A 121 3.52 2.20 -7.50
CA HIS A 121 4.80 2.81 -7.10
C HIS A 121 5.85 1.78 -6.68
N PHE A 122 5.44 0.74 -5.95
CA PHE A 122 6.31 -0.35 -5.56
C PHE A 122 6.93 -1.04 -6.79
N MET A 123 6.12 -1.34 -7.81
CA MET A 123 6.61 -1.95 -9.04
C MET A 123 7.45 -0.97 -9.89
N MET A 124 7.03 0.29 -10.01
CA MET A 124 7.79 1.35 -10.72
C MET A 124 9.18 1.54 -10.12
N SER A 125 9.31 1.32 -8.81
CA SER A 125 10.59 1.43 -8.08
C SER A 125 11.45 0.15 -8.19
N GLY A 126 11.12 -0.79 -9.08
CA GLY A 126 11.85 -2.05 -9.25
C GLY A 126 11.55 -3.11 -8.19
N GLY A 127 10.44 -2.96 -7.45
CA GLY A 127 10.04 -3.91 -6.43
C GLY A 127 9.75 -5.31 -7.00
N ASN A 128 10.07 -6.34 -6.21
CA ASN A 128 9.84 -7.73 -6.61
C ASN A 128 8.34 -8.10 -6.54
N ILE A 129 7.77 -8.59 -7.65
CA ILE A 129 6.32 -8.89 -7.77
C ILE A 129 5.83 -9.95 -6.77
N LEU A 130 6.67 -10.93 -6.40
CA LEU A 130 6.33 -11.95 -5.40
C LEU A 130 6.31 -11.36 -3.99
N VAL A 131 7.20 -10.41 -3.70
CA VAL A 131 7.18 -9.63 -2.45
C VAL A 131 5.91 -8.79 -2.40
N LEU A 132 5.56 -8.10 -3.49
CA LEU A 132 4.31 -7.33 -3.56
C LEU A 132 3.08 -8.22 -3.34
N GLN A 133 3.04 -9.43 -3.91
CA GLN A 133 1.95 -10.38 -3.68
C GLN A 133 1.77 -10.68 -2.18
N ARG A 134 2.88 -10.90 -1.46
CA ARG A 134 2.87 -11.16 -0.01
C ARG A 134 2.45 -9.93 0.78
N ILE A 135 2.95 -8.74 0.41
CA ILE A 135 2.57 -7.45 1.03
C ILE A 135 1.08 -7.19 0.89
N LEU A 136 0.52 -7.41 -0.30
CA LEU A 136 -0.90 -7.20 -0.58
C LEU A 136 -1.79 -8.33 -0.03
N GLY A 137 -1.20 -9.48 0.34
CA GLY A 137 -1.93 -10.67 0.77
C GLY A 137 -2.78 -11.28 -0.34
N HIS A 138 -2.29 -11.25 -1.59
CA HIS A 138 -2.98 -11.86 -2.73
C HIS A 138 -2.77 -13.37 -2.75
N THR A 139 -3.87 -14.11 -2.86
CA THR A 139 -3.84 -15.58 -2.84
C THR A 139 -3.35 -16.17 -4.15
N ASP A 140 -3.70 -15.52 -5.26
CA ASP A 140 -3.31 -15.86 -6.61
C ASP A 140 -2.42 -14.75 -7.17
N ILE A 141 -1.27 -15.13 -7.73
CA ILE A 141 -0.33 -14.21 -8.35
C ILE A 141 -0.99 -13.40 -9.48
N LYS A 142 -1.99 -13.97 -10.19
CA LYS A 142 -2.76 -13.27 -11.23
C LYS A 142 -3.35 -11.95 -10.74
N MET A 143 -3.72 -11.86 -9.46
CA MET A 143 -4.22 -10.61 -8.87
C MET A 143 -3.17 -9.50 -8.85
N THR A 144 -1.92 -9.87 -8.55
CA THR A 144 -0.75 -8.96 -8.48
C THR A 144 -0.17 -8.68 -9.86
N MET A 145 -0.26 -9.62 -10.81
CA MET A 145 0.22 -9.43 -12.19
C MET A 145 -0.42 -8.23 -12.90
N ARG A 146 -1.55 -7.73 -12.41
CA ARG A 146 -2.13 -6.45 -12.84
C ARG A 146 -1.16 -5.26 -12.72
N TYR A 147 -0.16 -5.32 -11.84
CA TYR A 147 0.85 -4.27 -11.69
C TYR A 147 2.17 -4.58 -12.40
N ALA A 148 2.32 -5.74 -13.03
CA ALA A 148 3.61 -6.16 -13.61
C ALA A 148 4.10 -5.22 -14.71
N HIS A 149 3.18 -4.59 -15.46
CA HIS A 149 3.51 -3.62 -16.51
C HIS A 149 4.13 -2.31 -15.98
N PHE A 150 4.13 -2.09 -14.66
CA PHE A 150 4.84 -0.98 -14.03
C PHE A 150 6.31 -1.30 -13.72
N ALA A 151 6.71 -2.57 -13.77
CA ALA A 151 8.09 -2.93 -13.52
C ALA A 151 9.00 -2.30 -14.59
N PRO A 152 10.22 -1.85 -14.22
CA PRO A 152 11.23 -1.49 -15.21
C PRO A 152 11.51 -2.68 -16.14
N ASP A 153 11.98 -2.40 -17.35
CA ASP A 153 12.50 -3.46 -18.20
C ASP A 153 13.86 -3.94 -17.64
N HIS A 154 13.97 -5.25 -17.46
CA HIS A 154 15.11 -5.94 -16.85
C HIS A 154 15.71 -7.00 -17.78
N LEU A 155 15.40 -6.98 -19.10
CA LEU A 155 15.94 -7.99 -20.01
C LEU A 155 17.48 -8.08 -19.97
N ASN A 156 18.17 -6.94 -19.80
CA ASN A 156 19.63 -6.89 -19.68
C ASN A 156 20.16 -7.49 -18.36
N ASP A 157 19.33 -7.66 -17.34
CA ASP A 157 19.72 -8.30 -16.08
C ASP A 157 20.12 -9.77 -16.29
N ALA A 158 19.68 -10.40 -17.39
CA ALA A 158 20.14 -11.73 -17.77
C ALA A 158 21.66 -11.79 -17.99
N LEU A 159 22.27 -10.72 -18.52
CA LEU A 159 23.73 -10.63 -18.69
C LEU A 159 24.46 -10.43 -17.35
N VAL A 160 23.78 -9.88 -16.35
CA VAL A 160 24.34 -9.62 -15.02
C VAL A 160 24.21 -10.84 -14.10
N TYR A 161 23.07 -11.52 -14.13
CA TYR A 161 22.74 -12.61 -13.20
C TYR A 161 22.94 -14.02 -13.75
N ASN A 162 23.36 -14.18 -15.01
CA ASN A 162 23.70 -15.50 -15.52
C ASN A 162 24.86 -16.12 -14.70
N PRO A 163 24.89 -17.45 -14.57
CA PRO A 163 25.86 -18.13 -13.71
C PRO A 163 27.32 -17.98 -14.19
N LEU A 164 27.57 -17.64 -15.46
CA LEU A 164 28.92 -17.54 -16.01
C LEU A 164 29.68 -16.31 -15.48
N VAL A 165 28.98 -15.22 -15.12
CA VAL A 165 29.61 -14.01 -14.57
C VAL A 165 30.40 -14.29 -13.29
N LYS A 166 29.91 -15.19 -12.44
CA LYS A 166 30.59 -15.55 -11.18
C LYS A 166 31.74 -16.54 -11.36
N LEU A 167 31.81 -17.21 -12.50
CA LEU A 167 32.74 -18.32 -12.73
C LEU A 167 34.13 -17.87 -13.17
N LYS A 168 34.38 -16.58 -13.45
CA LYS A 168 35.69 -15.99 -13.85
C LYS A 168 36.57 -17.01 -14.61
N ILE A 169 36.05 -17.50 -15.73
CA ILE A 169 36.82 -18.32 -16.68
C ILE A 169 37.64 -17.37 -17.56
#